data_AF-A0A925Z832-F1
#
_entry.id   AF-A0A925Z832-F1
#
_cell.length_a   1.000
_cell.length_b   1.000
_cell.length_c   1.000
_cell.angle_alpha   90.00
_cell.angle_beta   90.00
_cell.angle_gamma   90.00
#
_symmetry.space_group_name_H-M   'P 1'
#
loop_
_entity.id
_entity.type
_entity.pdbx_description
1 polymer ?
#
loop_
_entity_poly.entity_id
_entity_poly.type
_entity_poly.pdbx_seq_one_letter_code
_entity_poly.pdbx_strand_id
1 'polypeptide(L)' 'MNKKVAYITGGMGGIGTTMCQRLYPDGFNVIAVCGPIRDQAKWLGEQSALGYTLYASVGNVG' A
#
# COMPACT_ATOMS: atom_id res chain seq x y z
N MET A 1 15.69 -8.44 12.62
CA MET A 1 15.70 -8.83 11.19
C MET A 1 15.24 -7.65 10.36
N ASN A 2 15.97 -7.32 9.29
CA ASN A 2 15.64 -6.18 8.43
C ASN A 2 14.63 -6.65 7.37
N LYS A 3 13.39 -6.14 7.41
CA LYS A 3 12.37 -6.45 6.41
C LYS A 3 12.66 -5.68 5.13
N LYS A 4 12.54 -6.34 3.97
CA LYS A 4 12.62 -5.66 2.68
C LYS A 4 11.41 -4.73 2.52
N VAL A 5 11.61 -3.61 1.82
CA VAL A 5 10.55 -2.64 1.52
C VAL A 5 10.05 -2.89 0.10
N ALA A 6 8.73 -2.97 -0.07
CA ALA A 6 8.06 -2.96 -1.37
C ALA A 6 7.34 -1.62 -1.55
N TYR A 7 7.75 -0.83 -2.55
CA TYR A 7 7.20 0.49 -2.84
C TYR A 7 6.42 0.44 -4.16
N ILE A 8 5.09 0.57 -4.09
CA ILE A 8 4.19 0.20 -5.19
C ILE A 8 3.47 1.44 -5.72
N THR A 9 3.89 1.92 -6.89
CA THR A 9 3.22 2.99 -7.63
C THR A 9 1.81 2.57 -8.06
N GLY A 10 0.80 3.43 -7.83
CA GLY A 10 -0.60 3.06 -8.06
C GLY A 10 -1.11 1.98 -7.11
N GLY A 11 -0.48 1.85 -5.93
CA GLY A 11 -0.72 0.78 -4.96
C GLY A 11 -2.14 0.74 -4.37
N MET A 12 -2.93 1.80 -4.54
CA MET A 12 -4.32 1.89 -4.07
C MET A 12 -5.38 1.63 -5.17
N GLY A 13 -4.95 1.27 -6.38
CA GLY A 13 -5.85 0.80 -7.46
C GLY A 13 -6.15 -0.71 -7.34
N GLY A 14 -6.96 -1.27 -8.25
CA GLY A 14 -7.34 -2.70 -8.21
C GLY A 14 -6.13 -3.65 -8.19
N ILE A 15 -5.29 -3.58 -9.23
CA ILE A 15 -4.07 -4.40 -9.34
C ILE A 15 -3.09 -4.06 -8.21
N GLY A 16 -2.87 -2.77 -7.96
CA GLY A 16 -1.94 -2.31 -6.92
C GLY A 16 -2.31 -2.85 -5.53
N THR A 17 -3.60 -2.88 -5.20
CA THR A 17 -4.09 -3.43 -3.93
C THR A 17 -3.78 -4.91 -3.82
N THR A 18 -4.02 -5.69 -4.89
CA THR A 18 -3.67 -7.11 -4.91
C THR A 18 -2.17 -7.35 -4.72
N MET A 19 -1.31 -6.51 -5.33
CA MET A 19 0.14 -6.59 -5.12
C MET A 19 0.53 -6.27 -3.67
N CYS A 20 -0.05 -5.21 -3.10
CA CYS A 20 0.18 -4.84 -1.70
C CYS A 20 -0.18 -5.99 -0.75
N GLN A 21 -1.38 -6.56 -0.92
CA GLN A 21 -1.90 -7.63 -0.10
C GLN A 21 -1.11 -8.93 -0.25
N ARG A 22 -0.57 -9.21 -1.45
CA ARG A 22 0.25 -10.40 -1.69
C ARG A 22 1.63 -10.31 -1.05
N LEU A 23 2.26 -9.13 -1.06
CA LEU A 23 3.64 -8.94 -0.57
C LEU A 23 3.71 -8.79 0.95
N TYR A 24 2.65 -8.30 1.60
CA TYR A 24 2.58 -8.21 3.07
C TYR A 24 2.83 -9.55 3.80
N PRO A 25 2.13 -10.66 3.48
CA PRO A 25 2.35 -11.95 4.14
C PRO A 25 3.72 -12.57 3.80
N ASP A 26 4.35 -12.16 2.70
CA ASP A 26 5.75 -12.55 2.37
C ASP A 26 6.78 -11.82 3.24
N GLY A 27 6.33 -10.99 4.19
CA GLY A 27 7.18 -10.35 5.20
C GLY A 27 7.75 -8.99 4.78
N PHE A 28 7.24 -8.39 3.69
CA PHE A 28 7.64 -7.05 3.26
C PHE A 28 7.00 -5.95 4.11
N ASN A 29 7.72 -4.85 4.27
CA ASN A 29 7.11 -3.57 4.61
C ASN A 29 6.56 -2.95 3.32
N VAL A 30 5.24 -2.87 3.20
CA VAL A 30 4.59 -2.47 1.94
C VAL A 30 4.13 -1.02 2.01
N ILE A 31 4.58 -0.22 1.04
CA ILE A 31 4.21 1.18 0.87
C ILE A 31 3.41 1.32 -0.42
N ALA A 32 2.14 1.71 -0.30
CA ALA A 32 1.26 1.99 -1.42
C ALA A 32 1.33 3.48 -1.79
N VAL A 33 1.68 3.77 -3.04
CA VAL A 33 1.74 5.15 -3.54
C VAL A 33 0.42 5.53 -4.18
N CYS A 34 -0.08 6.73 -3.88
CA CYS A 34 -1.27 7.29 -4.51
C CYS A 34 -1.10 8.77 -4.88
N GLY A 35 -1.91 9.23 -5.83
CA GLY A 35 -2.02 10.66 -6.15
C GLY A 35 -2.68 11.47 -5.04
N PRO A 36 -2.56 12.81 -5.09
CA PRO A 36 -2.91 13.72 -3.98
C PRO A 36 -4.41 13.80 -3.65
N ILE A 37 -5.29 13.41 -4.59
CA ILE A 37 -6.75 13.50 -4.41
C ILE A 37 -7.32 12.23 -3.75
N ARG A 38 -6.52 11.16 -3.66
CA ARG A 38 -6.99 9.89 -3.11
C ARG A 38 -7.13 9.97 -1.59
N ASP A 39 -8.25 9.48 -1.06
CA ASP A 39 -8.44 9.29 0.37
C ASP A 39 -7.64 8.08 0.87
N GLN A 40 -6.37 8.31 1.20
CA GLN A 40 -5.47 7.29 1.73
C GLN A 40 -5.89 6.77 3.11
N ALA A 41 -6.52 7.60 3.94
CA ALA A 41 -6.87 7.23 5.31
C ALA A 41 -8.00 6.19 5.30
N LYS A 42 -9.01 6.42 4.46
CA LYS A 42 -10.08 5.44 4.22
C LYS A 42 -9.50 4.13 3.71
N TRP A 43 -8.67 4.16 2.67
CA TRP A 43 -8.09 2.94 2.09
C TRP A 43 -7.24 2.18 3.12
N LEU A 44 -6.39 2.85 3.89
CA LEU A 44 -5.62 2.22 4.96
C LEU A 44 -6.52 1.58 6.03
N GLY A 45 -7.64 2.24 6.38
CA GLY A 45 -8.65 1.67 7.28
C GLY A 45 -9.27 0.39 6.73
N GLU A 46 -9.63 0.37 5.45
CA GLU A 46 -10.15 -0.82 4.75
C GLU A 46 -9.11 -1.96 4.76
N GLN A 47 -7.83 -1.66 4.50
CA GLN A 47 -6.76 -2.68 4.53
C GLN A 47 -6.48 -3.19 5.94
N SER A 48 -6.52 -2.31 6.95
CA SER A 48 -6.37 -2.71 8.35
C SER A 48 -7.52 -3.60 8.82
N ALA A 49 -8.76 -3.34 8.40
CA ALA A 49 -9.91 -4.19 8.70
C ALA A 49 -9.78 -5.60 8.10
N LEU A 50 -9.01 -5.73 7.01
CA LEU A 50 -8.65 -7.01 6.38
C LEU A 50 -7.41 -7.67 7.00
N GLY A 51 -6.76 -7.05 7.99
CA GLY A 51 -5.58 -7.58 8.67
C GLY A 51 -4.22 -7.19 8.07
N TYR A 52 -4.19 -6.23 7.14
CA TYR A 52 -2.95 -5.73 6.53
C TYR A 52 -2.47 -4.45 7.21
N THR A 53 -1.20 -4.43 7.63
CA THR A 53 -0.52 -3.20 8.09
C THR A 53 0.31 -2.63 6.95
N LEU A 54 -0.27 -1.68 6.21
CA LEU A 54 0.33 -1.03 5.05
C LEU A 54 0.64 0.43 5.32
N TYR A 55 1.55 1.01 4.56
CA TYR A 55 1.91 2.42 4.61
C TYR A 55 1.45 3.12 3.34
N ALA A 56 1.15 4.41 3.44
CA ALA A 56 0.82 5.23 2.29
C ALA A 56 1.94 6.24 1.99
N SER A 57 2.14 6.52 0.71
CA SER A 57 3.00 7.61 0.24
C SER A 57 2.23 8.40 -0.80
N VAL A 58 2.03 9.70 -0.54
CA VAL A 58 1.33 10.58 -1.48
C VAL A 58 2.36 11.23 -2.39
N GLY A 59 2.18 11.09 -3.69
CA GLY A 59 3.07 11.70 -4.67
C GLY A 59 2.43 11.73 -6.04
N ASN A 60 2.70 12.81 -6.79
CA ASN A 60 2.44 12.79 -8.21
C ASN A 60 3.62 12.11 -8.93
N VAL A 61 3.32 11.08 -9.71
CA VAL A 61 4.30 10.29 -10.46
C VAL A 61 4.24 10.57 -11.97
N GLY A 62 3.39 11.51 -12.41
CA GLY A 62 3.22 11.93 -13.81
C GLY A 62 2.56 13.30 -13.96
#